data_AF-A0A248YNF5-F1
#
_entry.id   AF-A0A248YNF5-F1
#
_cell.length_a   1.000
_cell.length_b   1.000
_cell.length_c   1.000
_cell.angle_alpha   90.00
_cell.angle_beta   90.00
_cell.angle_gamma   90.00
#
_symmetry.space_group_name_H-M   'P 1'
#
loop_
_entity.id
_entity.type
_entity.pdbx_description
1 polymer ?
#
loop_
_entity_poly.entity_id
_entity_poly.type
_entity_poly.pdbx_seq_one_letter_code
_entity_poly.pdbx_strand_id
1 'polypeptide(L)'
;METVAAGGAEDAEAATRPCGHCGRPVPQRAAAGRPFRYCRDNDGACQRAARGARMRQRTAPGLAGQVARTWEVVDRLDQLVETLSDTLHAELSPAGVDRQVAEVRAEAAAAVAAAQAERDDARETAEAATAAVRVAQRAAADAVAERAAARREVEDAIATATAATAQRAAAQAERDEAQRAAVSAQALLSQAERDRDAARRDVAARRHDAEAAQRRAAEAERDRDSARGDADRAARSATEALAQAERYRAEAGRDREEAATQRSAADRAQVAAQRAHDRAEAADQARESAAAELTRVRAEAERDADRLRAAADRAETALTATRAELGQVQADLAEARRAVDTAAARHADLVARLDETRAERDAARQRAEQLATQVSDLATTLARLAVPAASNGAAGRSEGR
;
A
#
# COMPACT_ATOMS: atom_id res chain seq x y z
N MET A 1 -22.01 132.89 -98.19
CA MET A 1 -20.72 133.58 -98.31
C MET A 1 -20.16 133.17 -99.66
N GLU A 2 -20.52 133.96 -100.69
CA GLU A 2 -19.64 135.04 -101.21
C GLU A 2 -18.52 134.38 -102.04
N THR A 3 -18.38 134.56 -103.35
CA THR A 3 -18.59 135.71 -104.25
C THR A 3 -18.57 135.17 -105.69
N VAL A 4 -19.54 135.53 -106.55
CA VAL A 4 -19.43 136.54 -107.63
C VAL A 4 -18.35 136.23 -108.68
N ALA A 5 -18.78 135.89 -109.91
CA ALA A 5 -18.23 136.47 -111.15
C ALA A 5 -19.18 136.18 -112.32
N ALA A 6 -20.19 137.06 -112.43
CA ALA A 6 -20.79 137.44 -113.69
C ALA A 6 -19.76 138.21 -114.54
N GLY A 7 -19.87 138.15 -115.87
CA GLY A 7 -19.10 138.99 -116.80
C GLY A 7 -18.21 138.17 -117.76
N GLY A 8 -18.34 138.22 -119.08
CA GLY A 8 -19.11 139.12 -119.92
C GLY A 8 -19.55 138.43 -121.20
N ALA A 9 -20.82 138.60 -121.51
CA ALA A 9 -21.35 138.53 -122.86
C ALA A 9 -21.42 139.97 -123.36
N GLU A 10 -20.31 140.49 -123.87
CA GLU A 10 -20.24 141.75 -124.61
C GLU A 10 -19.43 141.49 -125.89
N ASP A 11 -20.10 141.74 -127.01
CA ASP A 11 -19.62 141.77 -128.39
C ASP A 11 -18.84 140.56 -128.90
N ALA A 12 -19.58 139.47 -129.11
CA ALA A 12 -19.31 138.55 -130.20
C ALA A 12 -19.49 139.31 -131.53
N GLU A 13 -18.53 140.16 -131.87
CA GLU A 13 -18.22 140.56 -133.24
C GLU A 13 -18.17 139.25 -134.02
N ALA A 14 -19.24 138.95 -134.77
CA ALA A 14 -19.49 137.61 -135.29
C ALA A 14 -18.25 137.16 -136.06
N ALA A 15 -17.43 136.31 -135.43
CA ALA A 15 -16.12 135.96 -135.95
C ALA A 15 -16.35 135.43 -137.36
N THR A 16 -15.96 136.18 -138.37
CA THR A 16 -16.25 135.85 -139.76
C THR A 16 -15.02 135.16 -140.31
N ARG A 17 -15.17 133.88 -140.69
CA ARG A 17 -14.08 133.16 -141.37
C ARG A 17 -14.35 133.18 -142.87
N PRO A 18 -13.33 133.31 -143.72
CA PRO A 18 -13.51 133.26 -145.16
C PRO A 18 -14.06 131.88 -145.58
N CYS A 19 -15.05 131.88 -146.47
CA CYS A 19 -15.61 130.67 -147.07
C CYS A 19 -14.49 129.89 -147.77
N GLY A 20 -14.36 128.60 -147.46
CA GLY A 20 -13.36 127.72 -148.06
C GLY A 20 -13.53 127.45 -149.56
N HIS A 21 -14.49 128.12 -150.24
CA HIS A 21 -14.63 128.07 -151.70
C HIS A 21 -14.50 129.45 -152.35
N CYS A 22 -15.33 130.42 -151.94
CA CYS A 22 -15.39 131.73 -152.59
C CYS A 22 -14.73 132.87 -151.79
N GLY A 23 -14.16 132.60 -150.61
CA GLY A 23 -13.51 133.60 -149.77
C GLY A 23 -14.45 134.57 -149.05
N ARG A 24 -15.76 134.57 -149.36
CA ARG A 24 -16.75 135.47 -148.74
C ARG A 24 -16.81 135.26 -147.20
N PRO A 25 -16.91 136.32 -146.38
CA PRO A 25 -16.98 136.18 -144.94
C PRO A 25 -18.23 135.35 -144.55
N VAL A 26 -18.01 134.25 -143.83
CA VAL A 26 -19.06 133.37 -143.32
C VAL A 26 -19.16 133.60 -141.81
N PRO A 27 -20.31 134.11 -141.31
CA PRO A 27 -20.51 134.30 -139.88
C PRO A 27 -20.45 132.96 -139.16
N GLN A 28 -19.59 132.86 -138.15
CA GLN A 28 -19.45 131.66 -137.32
C GLN A 28 -20.51 131.62 -136.21
N ARG A 29 -20.80 130.42 -135.71
CA ARG A 29 -21.62 130.23 -134.51
C ARG A 29 -20.77 130.46 -133.25
N ALA A 30 -21.35 131.08 -132.23
CA ALA A 30 -20.70 131.29 -130.94
C ALA A 30 -20.66 130.04 -130.04
N ALA A 31 -21.36 128.95 -130.42
CA ALA A 31 -21.52 127.75 -129.59
C ALA A 31 -20.56 126.60 -129.96
N ALA A 32 -20.26 125.74 -128.98
CA ALA A 32 -19.40 124.56 -129.11
C ALA A 32 -19.85 123.63 -130.26
N GLY A 33 -18.93 123.35 -131.19
CA GLY A 33 -19.11 122.44 -132.33
C GLY A 33 -18.31 122.88 -133.56
N ARG A 34 -18.17 122.00 -134.57
CA ARG A 34 -17.29 122.22 -135.74
C ARG A 34 -17.57 123.53 -136.51
N PRO A 35 -16.61 124.47 -136.59
CA PRO A 35 -16.78 125.75 -137.29
C PRO A 35 -17.35 125.62 -138.71
N PHE A 36 -18.18 126.58 -139.13
CA PHE A 36 -18.75 126.63 -140.48
C PHE A 36 -17.64 126.95 -141.50
N ARG A 37 -17.41 126.04 -142.45
CA ARG A 37 -16.31 126.18 -143.45
C ARG A 37 -16.75 126.77 -144.79
N TYR A 38 -18.06 126.85 -145.07
CA TYR A 38 -18.59 127.34 -146.36
C TYR A 38 -19.82 128.23 -146.16
N CYS A 39 -20.09 129.09 -147.15
CA CYS A 39 -21.31 129.89 -147.25
C CYS A 39 -22.58 129.03 -147.16
N ARG A 40 -23.56 129.50 -146.40
CA ARG A 40 -24.85 128.83 -146.18
C ARG A 40 -26.00 129.53 -146.90
N ASP A 41 -25.83 130.81 -147.20
CA ASP A 41 -26.71 131.72 -147.93
C ASP A 41 -26.88 131.39 -149.42
N ASN A 42 -26.20 130.36 -149.95
CA ASN A 42 -26.30 129.95 -151.35
C ASN A 42 -26.82 128.52 -151.58
N ASP A 43 -27.71 128.05 -150.71
CA ASP A 43 -28.27 126.69 -150.76
C ASP A 43 -27.20 125.59 -150.79
N GLY A 44 -26.05 125.82 -150.15
CA GLY A 44 -24.92 124.89 -150.17
C GLY A 44 -24.20 124.79 -151.52
N ALA A 45 -24.43 125.72 -152.45
CA ALA A 45 -23.72 125.77 -153.72
C ALA A 45 -22.20 125.87 -153.54
N CYS A 46 -21.70 126.63 -152.55
CA CYS A 46 -20.26 126.69 -152.25
C CYS A 46 -19.72 125.35 -151.73
N GLN A 47 -20.47 124.64 -150.88
CA GLN A 47 -20.07 123.32 -150.39
C GLN A 47 -20.08 122.28 -151.51
N ARG A 48 -21.11 122.30 -152.38
CA ARG A 48 -21.21 121.44 -153.57
C ARG A 48 -20.13 121.76 -154.60
N ALA A 49 -19.83 123.03 -154.83
CA ALA A 49 -18.78 123.47 -155.76
C ALA A 49 -17.39 123.10 -155.25
N ALA A 50 -17.09 123.27 -153.96
CA ALA A 50 -15.86 122.78 -153.36
C ALA A 50 -15.78 121.24 -153.39
N ARG A 51 -16.90 120.53 -153.18
CA ARG A 51 -16.96 119.07 -153.33
C ARG A 51 -16.71 118.65 -154.77
N GLY A 52 -17.35 119.31 -155.75
CA GLY A 52 -17.16 119.05 -157.17
C GLY A 52 -15.76 119.40 -157.67
N ALA A 53 -15.15 120.48 -157.16
CA ALA A 53 -13.76 120.85 -157.41
C ALA A 53 -12.80 119.76 -156.90
N ARG A 54 -12.98 119.30 -155.66
CA ARG A 54 -12.20 118.18 -155.10
C ARG A 54 -12.41 116.87 -155.86
N MET A 55 -13.65 116.57 -156.25
CA MET A 55 -13.96 115.34 -156.99
C MET A 55 -13.32 115.37 -158.38
N ARG A 56 -13.41 116.50 -159.09
CA ARG A 56 -12.72 116.73 -160.38
C ARG A 56 -11.20 116.70 -160.25
N GLN A 57 -10.66 117.27 -159.18
CA GLN A 57 -9.22 117.22 -158.90
C GLN A 57 -8.76 115.79 -158.56
N ARG A 58 -9.54 115.01 -157.80
CA ARG A 58 -9.24 113.59 -157.50
C ARG A 58 -9.26 112.70 -158.75
N THR A 59 -10.18 112.95 -159.69
CA THR A 59 -10.37 112.13 -160.89
C THR A 59 -9.66 112.70 -162.12
N ALA A 60 -8.94 113.83 -162.00
CA ALA A 60 -8.14 114.39 -163.08
C ALA A 60 -7.01 113.41 -163.47
N PRO A 61 -6.88 113.01 -164.76
CA PRO A 61 -5.77 112.20 -165.21
C PRO A 61 -4.45 113.00 -165.16
N GLY A 62 -3.35 112.33 -164.81
CA GLY A 62 -2.01 112.91 -164.74
C GLY A 62 -1.63 113.54 -163.40
N LEU A 63 -0.66 114.46 -163.44
CA LEU A 63 0.02 115.00 -162.26
C LEU A 63 -0.93 115.69 -161.27
N ALA A 64 -1.96 116.40 -161.77
CA ALA A 64 -2.91 117.14 -160.94
C ALA A 64 -3.73 116.24 -160.00
N GLY A 65 -4.14 115.05 -160.47
CA GLY A 65 -4.88 114.09 -159.62
C GLY A 65 -4.00 113.34 -158.63
N GLN A 66 -2.73 113.11 -158.96
CA GLN A 66 -1.73 112.62 -158.00
C GLN A 66 -1.45 113.68 -156.91
N VAL A 67 -1.37 114.96 -157.28
CA VAL A 67 -1.23 116.08 -156.33
C VAL A 67 -2.47 116.19 -155.41
N ALA A 68 -3.68 116.03 -155.94
CA ALA A 68 -4.89 116.07 -155.12
C ALA A 68 -4.97 114.92 -154.11
N ARG A 69 -4.64 113.69 -154.51
CA ARG A 69 -4.61 112.53 -153.59
C ARG A 69 -3.52 112.64 -152.54
N THR A 70 -2.34 113.15 -152.90
CA THR A 70 -1.27 113.41 -151.93
C THR A 70 -1.69 114.47 -150.91
N TRP A 71 -2.39 115.53 -151.33
CA TRP A 71 -2.96 116.52 -150.40
C TRP A 71 -3.97 115.96 -149.39
N GLU A 72 -4.70 114.89 -149.73
CA GLU A 72 -5.65 114.26 -148.79
C GLU A 72 -4.98 113.31 -147.82
N VAL A 73 -3.91 112.65 -148.25
CA VAL A 73 -3.02 111.94 -147.32
C VAL A 73 -2.39 112.95 -146.36
N VAL A 74 -2.01 114.14 -146.84
CA VAL A 74 -1.54 115.24 -145.98
C VAL A 74 -2.63 115.67 -144.99
N ASP A 75 -3.88 115.89 -145.41
CA ASP A 75 -4.98 116.27 -144.48
C ASP A 75 -5.31 115.17 -143.45
N ARG A 76 -5.16 113.89 -143.81
CA ARG A 76 -5.34 112.77 -142.88
C ARG A 76 -4.17 112.62 -141.91
N LEU A 77 -2.94 112.86 -142.38
CA LEU A 77 -1.77 112.96 -141.52
C LEU A 77 -1.93 114.12 -140.55
N ASP A 78 -2.45 115.27 -141.00
CA ASP A 78 -2.71 116.43 -140.14
C ASP A 78 -3.73 116.12 -139.04
N GLN A 79 -4.83 115.42 -139.37
CA GLN A 79 -5.81 114.96 -138.36
C GLN A 79 -5.25 113.93 -137.37
N LEU A 80 -4.38 113.02 -137.84
CA LEU A 80 -3.70 112.07 -136.96
C LEU A 80 -2.69 112.80 -136.06
N VAL A 81 -1.96 113.78 -136.59
CA VAL A 81 -1.04 114.63 -135.82
C VAL A 81 -1.81 115.45 -134.80
N GLU A 82 -2.97 116.00 -135.13
CA GLU A 82 -3.85 116.72 -134.19
C GLU A 82 -4.34 115.79 -133.08
N THR A 83 -4.86 114.60 -133.41
CA THR A 83 -5.34 113.62 -132.41
C THR A 83 -4.20 113.10 -131.53
N LEU A 84 -3.04 112.81 -132.13
CA LEU A 84 -1.84 112.41 -131.39
C LEU A 84 -1.35 113.56 -130.52
N SER A 85 -1.34 114.79 -131.01
CA SER A 85 -0.93 115.96 -130.23
C SER A 85 -1.88 116.22 -129.06
N ASP A 86 -3.19 116.06 -129.25
CA ASP A 86 -4.18 116.21 -128.18
C ASP A 86 -4.05 115.08 -127.14
N THR A 87 -3.81 113.84 -127.57
CA THR A 87 -3.60 112.71 -126.64
C THR A 87 -2.26 112.87 -125.90
N LEU A 88 -1.21 113.26 -126.63
CA LEU A 88 0.10 113.51 -126.05
C LEU A 88 0.08 114.72 -125.12
N HIS A 89 -0.71 115.76 -125.43
CA HIS A 89 -0.92 116.89 -124.54
C HIS A 89 -1.78 116.49 -123.34
N ALA A 90 -2.81 115.65 -123.50
CA ALA A 90 -3.60 115.15 -122.39
C ALA A 90 -2.76 114.31 -121.41
N GLU A 91 -1.82 113.50 -121.91
CA GLU A 91 -0.97 112.63 -121.07
C GLU A 91 0.34 113.30 -120.60
N LEU A 92 0.95 114.20 -121.39
CA LEU A 92 2.19 114.92 -121.04
C LEU A 92 1.96 116.35 -120.52
N SER A 93 0.73 116.86 -120.52
CA SER A 93 0.43 118.08 -119.79
C SER A 93 0.68 117.85 -118.29
N PRO A 94 0.99 118.91 -117.53
CA PRO A 94 1.13 118.81 -116.08
C PRO A 94 -0.06 118.12 -115.41
N ALA A 95 -1.30 118.40 -115.85
CA ALA A 95 -2.51 117.78 -115.32
C ALA A 95 -2.62 116.28 -115.62
N GLY A 96 -2.18 115.83 -116.81
CA GLY A 96 -2.13 114.43 -117.20
C GLY A 96 -1.14 113.62 -116.36
N VAL A 97 0.06 114.16 -116.19
CA VAL A 97 1.12 113.58 -115.35
C VAL A 97 0.67 113.54 -113.88
N ASP A 98 0.07 114.61 -113.37
CA ASP A 98 -0.45 114.64 -111.99
C ASP A 98 -1.53 113.57 -111.76
N ARG A 99 -2.40 113.33 -112.75
CA ARG A 99 -3.39 112.24 -112.70
C ARG A 99 -2.73 110.87 -112.66
N GLN A 100 -1.76 110.60 -113.55
CA GLN A 100 -1.02 109.33 -113.56
C GLN A 100 -0.24 109.11 -112.26
N VAL A 101 0.41 110.16 -111.74
CA VAL A 101 1.11 110.12 -110.45
C VAL A 101 0.12 109.89 -109.31
N ALA A 102 -1.07 110.50 -109.34
CA ALA A 102 -2.10 110.26 -108.34
C ALA A 102 -2.64 108.82 -108.38
N GLU A 103 -2.84 108.26 -109.57
CA GLU A 103 -3.25 106.87 -109.78
C GLU A 103 -2.20 105.90 -109.23
N VAL A 104 -0.92 106.05 -109.64
CA VAL A 104 0.19 105.23 -109.12
C VAL A 104 0.33 105.39 -107.60
N ARG A 105 0.15 106.61 -107.06
CA ARG A 105 0.15 106.82 -105.61
C ARG A 105 -1.03 106.13 -104.92
N ALA A 106 -2.20 106.10 -105.54
CA ALA A 106 -3.37 105.41 -105.01
C ALA A 106 -3.18 103.89 -105.04
N GLU A 107 -2.65 103.33 -106.14
CA GLU A 107 -2.31 101.91 -106.25
C GLU A 107 -1.21 101.52 -105.25
N ALA A 108 -0.16 102.33 -105.12
CA ALA A 108 0.88 102.09 -104.13
C ALA A 108 0.35 102.18 -102.69
N ALA A 109 -0.54 103.14 -102.40
CA ALA A 109 -1.19 103.25 -101.09
C ALA A 109 -2.08 102.03 -100.81
N ALA A 110 -2.83 101.55 -101.80
CA ALA A 110 -3.65 100.34 -101.69
C ALA A 110 -2.78 99.08 -101.48
N ALA A 111 -1.67 98.95 -102.20
CA ALA A 111 -0.73 97.84 -102.03
C ALA A 111 -0.06 97.86 -100.64
N VAL A 112 0.32 99.03 -100.13
CA VAL A 112 0.87 99.18 -98.78
C VAL A 112 -0.19 98.85 -97.73
N ALA A 113 -1.44 99.29 -97.90
CA ALA A 113 -2.53 98.96 -96.99
C ALA A 113 -2.81 97.44 -96.97
N ALA A 114 -2.81 96.79 -98.12
CA ALA A 114 -2.96 95.33 -98.23
C ALA A 114 -1.80 94.60 -97.54
N ALA A 115 -0.55 95.00 -97.77
CA ALA A 115 0.61 94.39 -97.12
C ALA A 115 0.62 94.61 -95.60
N GLN A 116 0.11 95.76 -95.11
CA GLN A 116 -0.06 96.01 -93.68
C GLN A 116 -1.14 95.13 -93.08
N ALA A 117 -2.29 94.98 -93.75
CA ALA A 117 -3.36 94.09 -93.32
C ALA A 117 -2.88 92.62 -93.26
N GLU A 118 -2.19 92.13 -94.29
CA GLU A 118 -1.62 90.77 -94.30
C GLU A 118 -0.60 90.56 -93.18
N ARG A 119 0.25 91.57 -92.89
CA ARG A 119 1.21 91.49 -91.78
C ARG A 119 0.50 91.45 -90.43
N ASP A 120 -0.53 92.26 -90.25
CA ASP A 120 -1.26 92.34 -88.99
C ASP A 120 -2.08 91.05 -88.77
N ASP A 121 -2.72 90.49 -89.81
CA ASP A 121 -3.36 89.17 -89.78
C ASP A 121 -2.37 88.03 -89.45
N ALA A 122 -1.19 88.06 -90.07
CA ALA A 122 -0.13 87.10 -89.78
C ALA A 122 0.38 87.21 -88.34
N ARG A 123 0.46 88.44 -87.81
CA ARG A 123 0.83 88.69 -86.42
C ARG A 123 -0.23 88.17 -85.45
N GLU A 124 -1.50 88.47 -85.68
CA GLU A 124 -2.61 87.98 -84.85
C GLU A 124 -2.67 86.44 -84.87
N THR A 125 -2.48 85.83 -86.04
CA THR A 125 -2.42 84.37 -86.18
C THR A 125 -1.25 83.77 -85.39
N ALA A 126 -0.07 84.40 -85.42
CA ALA A 126 1.10 83.95 -84.67
C ALA A 126 0.91 84.11 -83.15
N GLU A 127 0.30 85.22 -82.71
CA GLU A 127 -0.05 85.46 -81.30
C GLU A 127 -1.09 84.44 -80.81
N ALA A 128 -2.12 84.16 -81.61
CA ALA A 128 -3.12 83.13 -81.32
C ALA A 128 -2.51 81.72 -81.25
N ALA A 129 -1.64 81.36 -82.20
CA ALA A 129 -0.93 80.08 -82.18
C ALA A 129 -0.04 79.95 -80.94
N THR A 130 0.68 81.02 -80.56
CA THR A 130 1.49 81.03 -79.34
C THR A 130 0.64 80.88 -78.08
N ALA A 131 -0.52 81.55 -78.02
CA ALA A 131 -1.47 81.40 -76.92
C ALA A 131 -2.01 79.96 -76.83
N ALA A 132 -2.38 79.36 -77.97
CA ALA A 132 -2.84 77.98 -78.04
C ALA A 132 -1.78 76.97 -77.56
N VAL A 133 -0.52 77.16 -77.96
CA VAL A 133 0.61 76.32 -77.49
C VAL A 133 0.78 76.44 -75.97
N ARG A 134 0.69 77.64 -75.40
CA ARG A 134 0.78 77.83 -73.94
C ARG A 134 -0.36 77.15 -73.20
N VAL A 135 -1.58 77.22 -73.72
CA VAL A 135 -2.74 76.51 -73.15
C VAL A 135 -2.52 75.00 -73.21
N ALA A 136 -2.08 74.47 -74.36
CA ALA A 136 -1.78 73.05 -74.53
C ALA A 136 -0.65 72.57 -73.59
N GLN A 137 0.40 73.37 -73.42
CA GLN A 137 1.49 73.07 -72.49
C GLN A 137 1.02 73.04 -71.03
N ARG A 138 0.17 73.98 -70.62
CA ARG A 138 -0.43 73.98 -69.28
C ARG A 138 -1.31 72.76 -69.06
N ALA A 139 -2.22 72.47 -70.00
CA ALA A 139 -3.07 71.29 -69.93
C ALA A 139 -2.27 69.98 -69.87
N ALA A 140 -1.15 69.89 -70.62
CA ALA A 140 -0.26 68.74 -70.57
C ALA A 140 0.47 68.63 -69.21
N ALA A 141 0.93 69.76 -68.66
CA ALA A 141 1.56 69.78 -67.33
C ALA A 141 0.58 69.37 -66.22
N ASP A 142 -0.65 69.87 -66.28
CA ASP A 142 -1.72 69.55 -65.34
C ASP A 142 -2.07 68.05 -65.42
N ALA A 143 -2.23 67.50 -66.64
CA ALA A 143 -2.49 66.07 -66.84
C ALA A 143 -1.36 65.17 -66.31
N VAL A 144 -0.09 65.60 -66.44
CA VAL A 144 1.06 64.89 -65.86
C VAL A 144 1.03 64.97 -64.33
N ALA A 145 0.71 66.13 -63.76
CA ALA A 145 0.59 66.32 -62.32
C ALA A 145 -0.54 65.47 -61.72
N GLU A 146 -1.71 65.44 -62.36
CA GLU A 146 -2.85 64.61 -61.97
C GLU A 146 -2.50 63.12 -62.03
N ARG A 147 -1.85 62.66 -63.11
CA ARG A 147 -1.40 61.27 -63.22
C ARG A 147 -0.40 60.90 -62.12
N ALA A 148 0.51 61.81 -61.79
CA ALA A 148 1.47 61.60 -60.71
C ALA A 148 0.78 61.56 -59.33
N ALA A 149 -0.22 62.42 -59.10
CA ALA A 149 -1.03 62.39 -57.89
C ALA A 149 -1.82 61.08 -57.76
N ALA A 150 -2.52 60.66 -58.81
CA ALA A 150 -3.26 59.40 -58.83
C ALA A 150 -2.36 58.17 -58.60
N ARG A 151 -1.12 58.18 -59.14
CA ARG A 151 -0.14 57.11 -58.86
C ARG A 151 0.26 57.06 -57.39
N ARG A 152 0.53 58.22 -56.76
CA ARG A 152 0.84 58.28 -55.33
C ARG A 152 -0.32 57.78 -54.48
N GLU A 153 -1.55 58.19 -54.80
CA GLU A 153 -2.75 57.71 -54.09
C GLU A 153 -2.91 56.18 -54.18
N VAL A 154 -2.63 55.59 -55.35
CA VAL A 154 -2.64 54.13 -55.52
C VAL A 154 -1.51 53.47 -54.73
N GLU A 155 -0.29 54.02 -54.75
CA GLU A 155 0.84 53.51 -53.97
C GLU A 155 0.56 53.56 -52.45
N ASP A 156 0.00 54.67 -51.96
CA ASP A 156 -0.40 54.84 -50.56
C ASP A 156 -1.54 53.89 -50.16
N ALA A 157 -2.52 53.69 -51.04
CA ALA A 157 -3.60 52.74 -50.83
C ALA A 157 -3.09 51.29 -50.77
N ILE A 158 -2.15 50.92 -51.65
CA ILE A 158 -1.50 49.60 -51.62
C ILE A 158 -0.71 49.44 -50.34
N ALA A 159 0.12 50.42 -49.95
CA ALA A 159 0.91 50.37 -48.72
C ALA A 159 0.00 50.20 -47.48
N THR A 160 -1.10 50.95 -47.42
CA THR A 160 -2.11 50.84 -46.35
C THR A 160 -2.77 49.46 -46.34
N ALA A 161 -3.16 48.94 -47.50
CA ALA A 161 -3.78 47.61 -47.61
C ALA A 161 -2.81 46.49 -47.20
N THR A 162 -1.53 46.59 -47.59
CA THR A 162 -0.49 45.65 -47.18
C THR A 162 -0.25 45.70 -45.68
N ALA A 163 -0.16 46.90 -45.09
CA ALA A 163 0.00 47.07 -43.64
C ALA A 163 -1.21 46.50 -42.87
N ALA A 164 -2.43 46.76 -43.33
CA ALA A 164 -3.65 46.21 -42.72
C ALA A 164 -3.70 44.68 -42.82
N THR A 165 -3.26 44.11 -43.94
CA THR A 165 -3.17 42.65 -44.11
C THR A 165 -2.14 42.03 -43.16
N ALA A 166 -0.97 42.65 -43.03
CA ALA A 166 0.07 42.21 -42.10
C ALA A 166 -0.40 42.28 -40.64
N GLN A 167 -1.09 43.37 -40.24
CA GLN A 167 -1.67 43.50 -38.90
C GLN A 167 -2.74 42.43 -38.62
N ARG A 168 -3.60 42.13 -39.60
CA ARG A 168 -4.59 41.05 -39.46
C ARG A 168 -3.94 39.68 -39.30
N ALA A 169 -2.89 39.39 -40.08
CA ALA A 169 -2.14 38.14 -39.97
C ALA A 169 -1.45 38.02 -38.60
N ALA A 170 -0.84 39.10 -38.11
CA ALA A 170 -0.23 39.13 -36.77
C ALA A 170 -1.28 38.90 -35.67
N ALA A 171 -2.42 39.60 -35.73
CA ALA A 171 -3.50 39.43 -34.76
C ALA A 171 -4.12 38.01 -34.80
N GLN A 172 -4.18 37.37 -35.97
CA GLN A 172 -4.60 35.98 -36.09
C GLN A 172 -3.58 35.04 -35.46
N ALA A 173 -2.29 35.22 -35.73
CA ALA A 173 -1.23 34.42 -35.12
C ALA A 173 -1.22 34.52 -33.59
N GLU A 174 -1.41 35.72 -33.03
CA GLU A 174 -1.54 35.95 -31.59
C GLU A 174 -2.78 35.25 -31.00
N ARG A 175 -3.93 35.29 -31.70
CA ARG A 175 -5.14 34.57 -31.27
C ARG A 175 -4.94 33.07 -31.28
N ASP A 176 -4.33 32.53 -32.33
CA ASP A 176 -4.08 31.09 -32.45
C ASP A 176 -3.11 30.61 -31.37
N GLU A 177 -2.08 31.41 -31.05
CA GLU A 177 -1.16 31.12 -29.96
C GLU A 177 -1.88 31.18 -28.59
N ALA A 178 -2.70 32.19 -28.36
CA ALA A 178 -3.50 32.30 -27.14
C ALA A 178 -4.47 31.11 -26.99
N GLN A 179 -5.08 30.65 -28.08
CA GLN A 179 -5.94 29.46 -28.08
C GLN A 179 -5.16 28.18 -27.78
N ARG A 180 -3.98 27.99 -28.39
CA ARG A 180 -3.10 26.85 -28.07
C ARG A 180 -2.69 26.86 -26.59
N ALA A 181 -2.33 28.03 -26.06
CA ALA A 181 -1.99 28.20 -24.64
C ALA A 181 -3.18 27.92 -23.72
N ALA A 182 -4.39 28.34 -24.08
CA ALA A 182 -5.60 28.06 -23.31
C ALA A 182 -5.93 26.56 -23.29
N VAL A 183 -5.84 25.89 -24.44
CA VAL A 183 -6.05 24.43 -24.54
C VAL A 183 -5.01 23.67 -23.74
N SER A 184 -3.73 24.05 -23.80
CA SER A 184 -2.68 23.39 -23.03
C SER A 184 -2.86 23.61 -21.52
N ALA A 185 -3.23 24.83 -21.10
CA ALA A 185 -3.56 25.13 -19.71
C ALA A 185 -4.74 24.30 -19.22
N GLN A 186 -5.80 24.16 -20.02
CA GLN A 186 -6.96 23.33 -19.67
C GLN A 186 -6.59 21.85 -19.56
N ALA A 187 -5.74 21.33 -20.45
CA ALA A 187 -5.25 19.97 -20.36
C ALA A 187 -4.43 19.72 -19.07
N LEU A 188 -3.58 20.68 -18.67
CA LEU A 188 -2.82 20.64 -17.43
C LEU A 188 -3.74 20.67 -16.19
N LEU A 189 -4.80 21.50 -16.20
CA LEU A 189 -5.78 21.55 -15.12
C LEU A 189 -6.53 20.21 -14.99
N SER A 190 -7.04 19.66 -16.09
CA SER A 190 -7.71 18.35 -16.08
C SER A 190 -6.77 17.23 -15.64
N GLN A 191 -5.48 17.32 -15.98
CA GLN A 191 -4.48 16.36 -15.49
C GLN A 191 -4.24 16.50 -13.99
N ALA A 192 -4.05 17.72 -13.48
CA ALA A 192 -3.88 17.99 -12.06
C ALA A 192 -5.09 17.54 -11.23
N GLU A 193 -6.32 17.68 -11.76
CA GLU A 193 -7.53 17.17 -11.12
C GLU A 193 -7.55 15.64 -11.05
N ARG A 194 -7.18 14.95 -12.14
CA ARG A 194 -7.06 13.48 -12.16
C ARG A 194 -6.00 12.99 -11.17
N ASP A 195 -4.86 13.64 -11.12
CA ASP A 195 -3.75 13.29 -10.21
C ASP A 195 -4.15 13.53 -8.75
N ARG A 196 -4.83 14.65 -8.45
CA ARG A 196 -5.38 14.93 -7.12
C ARG A 196 -6.39 13.86 -6.70
N ASP A 197 -7.29 13.47 -7.60
CA ASP A 197 -8.33 12.49 -7.28
C ASP A 197 -7.74 11.07 -7.15
N ALA A 198 -6.68 10.74 -7.92
CA ALA A 198 -5.90 9.53 -7.74
C ALA A 198 -5.21 9.53 -6.36
N ALA A 199 -4.50 10.60 -6.00
CA ALA A 199 -3.85 10.73 -4.70
C ALA A 199 -4.86 10.62 -3.53
N ARG A 200 -6.07 11.19 -3.67
CA ARG A 200 -7.14 11.04 -2.68
C ARG A 200 -7.59 9.58 -2.52
N ARG A 201 -7.77 8.86 -3.63
CA ARG A 201 -8.12 7.42 -3.60
C ARG A 201 -7.01 6.60 -2.94
N ASP A 202 -5.75 6.87 -3.27
CA ASP A 202 -4.60 6.19 -2.67
C ASP A 202 -4.52 6.42 -1.16
N VAL A 203 -4.70 7.66 -0.70
CA VAL A 203 -4.73 7.98 0.73
C VAL A 203 -5.89 7.27 1.43
N ALA A 204 -7.08 7.23 0.83
CA ALA A 204 -8.23 6.51 1.38
C ALA A 204 -7.98 4.99 1.48
N ALA A 205 -7.39 4.39 0.43
CA ALA A 205 -7.01 2.98 0.42
C ALA A 205 -5.97 2.67 1.52
N ARG A 206 -4.93 3.50 1.66
CA ARG A 206 -3.92 3.34 2.71
C ARG A 206 -4.49 3.47 4.12
N ARG A 207 -5.46 4.36 4.33
CA ARG A 207 -6.19 4.46 5.61
C ARG A 207 -6.97 3.19 5.91
N HIS A 208 -7.72 2.69 4.93
CA HIS A 208 -8.47 1.44 5.07
C HIS A 208 -7.54 0.26 5.39
N ASP A 209 -6.40 0.15 4.70
CA ASP A 209 -5.38 -0.88 4.96
C ASP A 209 -4.78 -0.76 6.36
N ALA A 210 -4.50 0.48 6.82
CA ALA A 210 -3.99 0.74 8.15
C ALA A 210 -5.01 0.36 9.24
N GLU A 211 -6.28 0.71 9.07
CA GLU A 211 -7.36 0.32 9.98
C GLU A 211 -7.55 -1.20 10.00
N ALA A 212 -7.48 -1.86 8.84
CA ALA A 212 -7.55 -3.32 8.75
C ALA A 212 -6.34 -3.98 9.46
N ALA A 213 -5.14 -3.41 9.31
CA ALA A 213 -3.95 -3.87 10.01
C ALA A 213 -4.07 -3.67 11.53
N GLN A 214 -4.61 -2.53 12.00
CA GLN A 214 -4.89 -2.28 13.41
C GLN A 214 -5.90 -3.27 13.98
N ARG A 215 -6.99 -3.57 13.25
CA ARG A 215 -7.98 -4.58 13.66
C ARG A 215 -7.34 -5.97 13.79
N ARG A 216 -6.51 -6.39 12.83
CA ARG A 216 -5.77 -7.66 12.88
C ARG A 216 -4.78 -7.70 14.04
N ALA A 217 -4.09 -6.60 14.33
CA ALA A 217 -3.18 -6.51 15.48
C ALA A 217 -3.93 -6.64 16.81
N ALA A 218 -5.05 -5.94 16.97
CA ALA A 218 -5.90 -6.04 18.16
C ALA A 218 -6.53 -7.43 18.34
N GLU A 219 -6.86 -8.11 17.24
CA GLU A 219 -7.33 -9.51 17.26
C GLU A 219 -6.21 -10.46 17.70
N ALA A 220 -5.01 -10.34 17.11
CA ALA A 220 -3.85 -11.13 17.51
C ALA A 220 -3.45 -10.91 18.98
N GLU A 221 -3.61 -9.69 19.51
CA GLU A 221 -3.41 -9.40 20.92
C GLU A 221 -4.45 -10.12 21.81
N ARG A 222 -5.72 -10.09 21.43
CA ARG A 222 -6.79 -10.83 22.14
C ARG A 222 -6.53 -12.34 22.10
N ASP A 223 -6.15 -12.88 20.96
CA ASP A 223 -5.83 -14.31 20.81
C ASP A 223 -4.65 -14.71 21.68
N ARG A 224 -3.58 -13.90 21.70
CA ARG A 224 -2.42 -14.09 22.57
C ARG A 224 -2.81 -14.10 24.04
N ASP A 225 -3.61 -13.12 24.47
CA ASP A 225 -4.01 -12.98 25.87
C ASP A 225 -4.96 -14.12 26.28
N SER A 226 -5.85 -14.57 25.38
CA SER A 226 -6.66 -15.78 25.59
C SER A 226 -5.79 -17.02 25.73
N ALA A 227 -4.85 -17.24 24.82
CA ALA A 227 -3.92 -18.36 24.85
C ALA A 227 -3.07 -18.35 26.13
N ARG A 228 -2.65 -17.17 26.61
CA ARG A 228 -1.96 -17.03 27.89
C ARG A 228 -2.86 -17.41 29.07
N GLY A 229 -4.12 -16.95 29.07
CA GLY A 229 -5.10 -17.33 30.08
C GLY A 229 -5.40 -18.83 30.09
N ASP A 230 -5.48 -19.47 28.93
CA ASP A 230 -5.61 -20.92 28.77
C ASP A 230 -4.38 -21.66 29.31
N ALA A 231 -3.17 -21.19 28.99
CA ALA A 231 -1.93 -21.75 29.51
C ALA A 231 -1.86 -21.66 31.05
N ASP A 232 -2.23 -20.51 31.63
CA ASP A 232 -2.26 -20.31 33.09
C ASP A 232 -3.33 -21.20 33.77
N ARG A 233 -4.48 -21.44 33.11
CA ARG A 233 -5.49 -22.40 33.59
C ARG A 233 -4.96 -23.83 33.53
N ALA A 234 -4.34 -24.23 32.43
CA ALA A 234 -3.74 -25.54 32.26
C ALA A 234 -2.62 -25.79 33.30
N ALA A 235 -1.77 -24.79 33.56
CA ALA A 235 -0.71 -24.86 34.57
C ALA A 235 -1.27 -25.03 35.99
N ARG A 236 -2.33 -24.29 36.35
CA ARG A 236 -3.02 -24.45 37.64
C ARG A 236 -3.65 -25.83 37.78
N SER A 237 -4.39 -26.29 36.76
CA SER A 237 -4.97 -27.63 36.72
C SER A 237 -3.91 -28.73 36.85
N ALA A 238 -2.76 -28.60 36.16
CA ALA A 238 -1.64 -29.51 36.29
C ALA A 238 -1.05 -29.50 37.71
N THR A 239 -0.91 -28.34 38.34
CA THR A 239 -0.42 -28.20 39.72
C THR A 239 -1.39 -28.85 40.72
N GLU A 240 -2.70 -28.63 40.55
CA GLU A 240 -3.74 -29.25 41.36
C GLU A 240 -3.76 -30.77 41.19
N ALA A 241 -3.61 -31.27 39.96
CA ALA A 241 -3.52 -32.69 39.66
C ALA A 241 -2.28 -33.34 40.29
N LEU A 242 -1.13 -32.65 40.27
CA LEU A 242 0.09 -33.10 40.95
C LEU A 242 -0.11 -33.15 42.47
N ALA A 243 -0.67 -32.09 43.07
CA ALA A 243 -0.98 -32.07 44.50
C ALA A 243 -1.98 -33.17 44.90
N GLN A 244 -2.97 -33.45 44.05
CA GLN A 244 -3.91 -34.54 44.27
C GLN A 244 -3.23 -35.91 44.15
N ALA A 245 -2.34 -36.10 43.18
CA ALA A 245 -1.56 -37.32 43.04
C ALA A 245 -0.63 -37.54 44.24
N GLU A 246 -0.03 -36.48 44.78
CA GLU A 246 0.76 -36.53 46.02
C GLU A 246 -0.10 -36.93 47.23
N ARG A 247 -1.31 -36.36 47.37
CA ARG A 247 -2.27 -36.76 48.40
C ARG A 247 -2.62 -38.24 48.30
N TYR A 248 -2.96 -38.73 47.11
CA TYR A 248 -3.25 -40.16 46.90
C TYR A 248 -2.03 -41.05 47.16
N ARG A 249 -0.80 -40.61 46.83
CA ARG A 249 0.42 -41.36 47.19
C ARG A 249 0.64 -41.41 48.69
N ALA A 250 0.39 -40.32 49.41
CA ALA A 250 0.50 -40.26 50.86
C ALA A 250 -0.59 -41.10 51.57
N GLU A 251 -1.82 -41.09 51.05
CA GLU A 251 -2.89 -41.99 51.50
C GLU A 251 -2.54 -43.45 51.22
N ALA A 252 -2.14 -43.80 50.00
CA ALA A 252 -1.70 -45.15 49.68
C ALA A 252 -0.45 -45.60 50.46
N GLY A 253 0.38 -44.65 50.91
CA GLY A 253 1.48 -44.91 51.85
C GLY A 253 0.97 -45.25 53.24
N ARG A 254 0.05 -44.44 53.78
CA ARG A 254 -0.63 -44.69 55.06
C ARG A 254 -1.40 -46.01 55.06
N ASP A 255 -2.17 -46.31 54.02
CA ASP A 255 -2.90 -47.57 53.87
C ASP A 255 -1.94 -48.76 53.82
N ARG A 256 -0.77 -48.62 53.18
CA ARG A 256 0.26 -49.66 53.15
C ARG A 256 0.89 -49.89 54.53
N GLU A 257 1.17 -48.82 55.27
CA GLU A 257 1.68 -48.89 56.65
C GLU A 257 0.65 -49.48 57.61
N GLU A 258 -0.62 -49.09 57.48
CA GLU A 258 -1.72 -49.65 58.25
C GLU A 258 -1.92 -51.13 57.91
N ALA A 259 -1.92 -51.50 56.63
CA ALA A 259 -1.98 -52.90 56.21
C ALA A 259 -0.74 -53.70 56.68
N ALA A 260 0.46 -53.09 56.74
CA ALA A 260 1.65 -53.75 57.30
C ALA A 260 1.52 -53.94 58.82
N THR A 261 0.95 -52.97 59.52
CA THR A 261 0.66 -53.04 60.96
C THR A 261 -0.39 -54.09 61.26
N GLN A 262 -1.46 -54.14 60.46
CA GLN A 262 -2.51 -55.18 60.54
C GLN A 262 -1.95 -56.57 60.22
N ARG A 263 -1.08 -56.71 59.21
CA ARG A 263 -0.36 -57.97 58.94
C ARG A 263 0.52 -58.38 60.12
N SER A 264 1.32 -57.48 60.68
CA SER A 264 2.15 -57.78 61.86
C SER A 264 1.30 -58.11 63.10
N ALA A 265 0.13 -57.46 63.27
CA ALA A 265 -0.83 -57.81 64.31
C ALA A 265 -1.45 -59.20 64.08
N ALA A 266 -1.80 -59.53 62.83
CA ALA A 266 -2.31 -60.85 62.44
C ALA A 266 -1.24 -61.94 62.64
N ASP A 267 0.01 -61.70 62.25
CA ASP A 267 1.13 -62.64 62.46
C ASP A 267 1.36 -62.87 63.96
N ARG A 268 1.32 -61.80 64.79
CA ARG A 268 1.41 -61.93 66.25
C ARG A 268 0.22 -62.68 66.84
N ALA A 269 -0.98 -62.45 66.33
CA ALA A 269 -2.18 -63.18 66.75
C ALA A 269 -2.11 -64.66 66.33
N GLN A 270 -1.56 -64.96 65.16
CA GLN A 270 -1.38 -66.31 64.65
C GLN A 270 -0.30 -67.07 65.43
N VAL A 271 0.82 -66.42 65.78
CA VAL A 271 1.83 -66.98 66.69
C VAL A 271 1.27 -67.18 68.10
N ALA A 272 0.43 -66.26 68.60
CA ALA A 272 -0.23 -66.42 69.89
C ALA A 272 -1.25 -67.57 69.88
N ALA A 273 -2.01 -67.72 68.79
CA ALA A 273 -2.95 -68.82 68.59
C ALA A 273 -2.22 -70.17 68.47
N GLN A 274 -1.10 -70.22 67.73
CA GLN A 274 -0.27 -71.42 67.66
C GLN A 274 0.29 -71.80 69.03
N ARG A 275 0.82 -70.83 69.79
CA ARG A 275 1.28 -71.06 71.16
C ARG A 275 0.16 -71.51 72.10
N ALA A 276 -1.07 -71.05 71.88
CA ALA A 276 -2.24 -71.51 72.64
C ALA A 276 -2.63 -72.94 72.26
N HIS A 277 -2.53 -73.30 70.98
CA HIS A 277 -2.76 -74.65 70.48
C HIS A 277 -1.70 -75.63 70.99
N ASP A 278 -0.41 -75.29 70.89
CA ASP A 278 0.69 -76.12 71.41
C ASP A 278 0.57 -76.33 72.93
N ARG A 279 0.11 -75.32 73.69
CA ARG A 279 -0.16 -75.44 75.13
C ARG A 279 -1.37 -76.34 75.42
N ALA A 280 -2.40 -76.30 74.57
CA ALA A 280 -3.56 -77.17 74.70
C ALA A 280 -3.18 -78.63 74.43
N GLU A 281 -2.40 -78.89 73.37
CA GLU A 281 -1.87 -80.23 73.09
C GLU A 281 -0.96 -80.74 74.21
N ALA A 282 -0.07 -79.89 74.74
CA ALA A 282 0.76 -80.25 75.90
C ALA A 282 -0.07 -80.56 77.15
N ALA A 283 -1.18 -79.84 77.36
CA ALA A 283 -2.11 -80.08 78.47
C ALA A 283 -2.90 -81.39 78.29
N ASP A 284 -3.30 -81.72 77.06
CA ASP A 284 -3.99 -82.98 76.77
C ASP A 284 -3.04 -84.18 76.85
N GLN A 285 -1.80 -84.06 76.37
CA GLN A 285 -0.75 -85.07 76.58
C GLN A 285 -0.42 -85.27 78.06
N ALA A 286 -0.43 -84.19 78.86
CA ALA A 286 -0.26 -84.28 80.32
C ALA A 286 -1.46 -84.93 81.03
N ARG A 287 -2.69 -84.75 80.51
CA ARG A 287 -3.89 -85.43 81.03
C ARG A 287 -3.88 -86.92 80.67
N GLU A 288 -3.45 -87.25 79.46
CA GLU A 288 -3.36 -88.64 78.99
C GLU A 288 -2.26 -89.41 79.72
N SER A 289 -1.11 -88.79 79.96
CA SER A 289 -0.04 -89.38 80.78
C SER A 289 -0.46 -89.52 82.24
N ALA A 290 -1.16 -88.53 82.82
CA ALA A 290 -1.72 -88.63 84.17
C ALA A 290 -2.80 -89.72 84.28
N ALA A 291 -3.63 -89.92 83.25
CA ALA A 291 -4.64 -90.98 83.21
C ALA A 291 -4.01 -92.39 83.09
N ALA A 292 -2.94 -92.52 82.30
CA ALA A 292 -2.15 -93.74 82.22
C ALA A 292 -1.45 -94.07 83.54
N GLU A 293 -0.90 -93.05 84.22
CA GLU A 293 -0.29 -93.19 85.55
C GLU A 293 -1.33 -93.61 86.60
N LEU A 294 -2.51 -93.00 86.60
CA LEU A 294 -3.60 -93.35 87.51
C LEU A 294 -4.11 -94.79 87.30
N THR A 295 -4.10 -95.26 86.05
CA THR A 295 -4.47 -96.64 85.69
C THR A 295 -3.42 -97.64 86.17
N ARG A 296 -2.12 -97.31 86.05
CA ARG A 296 -1.02 -98.12 86.59
C ARG A 296 -1.07 -98.22 88.11
N VAL A 297 -1.26 -97.09 88.81
CA VAL A 297 -1.38 -97.04 90.27
C VAL A 297 -2.60 -97.83 90.77
N ARG A 298 -3.73 -97.78 90.06
CA ARG A 298 -4.91 -98.60 90.39
C ARG A 298 -4.66 -100.10 90.21
N ALA A 299 -4.01 -100.49 89.11
CA ALA A 299 -3.66 -101.89 88.86
C ALA A 299 -2.61 -102.43 89.85
N GLU A 300 -1.70 -101.59 90.34
CA GLU A 300 -0.74 -101.95 91.40
C GLU A 300 -1.42 -102.07 92.76
N ALA A 301 -2.32 -101.15 93.12
CA ALA A 301 -3.10 -101.21 94.35
C ALA A 301 -4.03 -102.44 94.41
N GLU A 302 -4.62 -102.87 93.29
CA GLU A 302 -5.41 -104.10 93.22
C GLU A 302 -4.55 -105.36 93.43
N ARG A 303 -3.36 -105.42 92.80
CA ARG A 303 -2.41 -106.53 92.99
C ARG A 303 -1.84 -106.62 94.41
N ASP A 304 -1.74 -105.49 95.11
CA ASP A 304 -1.29 -105.44 96.49
C ASP A 304 -2.44 -105.79 97.46
N ALA A 305 -3.68 -105.40 97.16
CA ALA A 305 -4.86 -105.83 97.92
C ALA A 305 -5.10 -107.34 97.84
N ASP A 306 -4.90 -107.96 96.67
CA ASP A 306 -5.04 -109.41 96.49
C ASP A 306 -3.89 -110.18 97.18
N ARG A 307 -2.67 -109.64 97.19
CA ARG A 307 -1.55 -110.21 97.96
C ARG A 307 -1.78 -110.14 99.46
N LEU A 308 -2.38 -109.07 99.96
CA LEU A 308 -2.71 -108.92 101.38
C LEU A 308 -3.86 -109.84 101.81
N ARG A 309 -4.88 -110.05 100.96
CA ARG A 309 -5.95 -111.03 101.22
C ARG A 309 -5.44 -112.46 101.24
N ALA A 310 -4.62 -112.85 100.25
CA ALA A 310 -4.00 -114.18 100.23
C ALA A 310 -2.99 -114.41 101.38
N ALA A 311 -2.43 -113.34 101.97
CA ALA A 311 -1.60 -113.43 103.18
C ALA A 311 -2.46 -113.56 104.45
N ALA A 312 -3.60 -112.88 104.52
CA ALA A 312 -4.55 -112.98 105.62
C ALA A 312 -5.18 -114.39 105.72
N ASP A 313 -5.61 -114.97 104.60
CA ASP A 313 -6.20 -116.32 104.57
C ASP A 313 -5.18 -117.40 105.00
N ARG A 314 -3.91 -117.22 104.61
CA ARG A 314 -2.80 -118.10 105.03
C ARG A 314 -2.46 -117.94 106.50
N ALA A 315 -2.53 -116.73 107.04
CA ALA A 315 -2.32 -116.46 108.46
C ALA A 315 -3.45 -117.02 109.32
N GLU A 316 -4.70 -116.98 108.86
CA GLU A 316 -5.86 -117.51 109.57
C GLU A 316 -5.87 -119.04 109.60
N THR A 317 -5.48 -119.68 108.50
CA THR A 317 -5.28 -121.14 108.41
C THR A 317 -4.13 -121.61 109.31
N ALA A 318 -3.03 -120.84 109.38
CA ALA A 318 -1.93 -121.13 110.29
C ALA A 318 -2.37 -121.00 111.76
N LEU A 319 -3.13 -119.96 112.13
CA LEU A 319 -3.62 -119.73 113.49
C LEU A 319 -4.61 -120.81 113.97
N THR A 320 -5.39 -121.41 113.08
CA THR A 320 -6.27 -122.54 113.40
C THR A 320 -5.47 -123.83 113.62
N ALA A 321 -4.44 -124.07 112.80
CA ALA A 321 -3.52 -125.19 113.00
C ALA A 321 -2.73 -125.08 114.33
N THR A 322 -2.18 -123.90 114.65
CA THR A 322 -1.43 -123.68 115.91
C THR A 322 -2.32 -123.80 117.15
N ARG A 323 -3.61 -123.45 117.07
CA ARG A 323 -4.56 -123.64 118.18
C ARG A 323 -4.91 -125.12 118.40
N ALA A 324 -5.01 -125.91 117.34
CA ALA A 324 -5.19 -127.36 117.44
C ALA A 324 -3.95 -128.03 118.07
N GLU A 325 -2.75 -127.62 117.65
CA GLU A 325 -1.48 -128.11 118.21
C GLU A 325 -1.33 -127.72 119.70
N LEU A 326 -1.70 -126.50 120.09
CA LEU A 326 -1.67 -126.08 121.49
C LEU A 326 -2.66 -126.88 122.36
N GLY A 327 -3.82 -127.22 121.82
CA GLY A 327 -4.79 -128.10 122.49
C GLY A 327 -4.25 -129.51 122.70
N GLN A 328 -3.54 -130.06 121.71
CA GLN A 328 -2.90 -131.37 121.78
C GLN A 328 -1.78 -131.40 122.84
N VAL A 329 -0.91 -130.38 122.85
CA VAL A 329 0.21 -130.27 123.80
C VAL A 329 -0.29 -130.08 125.24
N GLN A 330 -1.42 -129.40 125.44
CA GLN A 330 -2.03 -129.26 126.77
C GLN A 330 -2.62 -130.58 127.29
N ALA A 331 -3.20 -131.41 126.41
CA ALA A 331 -3.67 -132.75 126.77
C ALA A 331 -2.49 -133.67 127.15
N ASP A 332 -1.42 -133.66 126.35
CA ASP A 332 -0.21 -134.47 126.58
C ASP A 332 0.51 -134.06 127.88
N LEU A 333 0.55 -132.76 128.19
CA LEU A 333 1.14 -132.26 129.44
C LEU A 333 0.31 -132.65 130.68
N ALA A 334 -1.02 -132.68 130.57
CA ALA A 334 -1.90 -133.14 131.64
C ALA A 334 -1.75 -134.64 131.91
N GLU A 335 -1.48 -135.43 130.87
CA GLU A 335 -1.21 -136.86 130.97
C GLU A 335 0.18 -137.14 131.56
N ALA A 336 1.21 -136.41 131.09
CA ALA A 336 2.57 -136.51 131.62
C ALA A 336 2.64 -136.14 133.11
N ARG A 337 1.89 -135.12 133.56
CA ARG A 337 1.80 -134.75 134.98
C ARG A 337 1.18 -135.85 135.83
N ARG A 338 0.09 -136.48 135.38
CA ARG A 338 -0.52 -137.63 136.07
C ARG A 338 0.44 -138.82 136.18
N ALA A 339 1.24 -139.06 135.14
CA ALA A 339 2.26 -140.11 135.14
C ALA A 339 3.41 -139.81 136.12
N VAL A 340 3.84 -138.55 136.22
CA VAL A 340 4.87 -138.09 137.17
C VAL A 340 4.37 -138.19 138.61
N ASP A 341 3.13 -137.78 138.90
CA ASP A 341 2.56 -137.89 140.24
C ASP A 341 2.44 -139.37 140.69
N THR A 342 2.08 -140.25 139.76
CA THR A 342 2.02 -141.70 140.00
C THR A 342 3.41 -142.29 140.25
N ALA A 343 4.43 -141.83 139.54
CA ALA A 343 5.82 -142.25 139.72
C ALA A 343 6.43 -141.70 141.02
N ALA A 344 6.11 -140.46 141.38
CA ALA A 344 6.54 -139.83 142.63
C ALA A 344 5.95 -140.54 143.87
N ALA A 345 4.68 -140.94 143.81
CA ALA A 345 4.05 -141.73 144.87
C ALA A 345 4.74 -143.10 145.06
N ARG A 346 5.13 -143.77 143.96
CA ARG A 346 5.88 -145.04 144.01
C ARG A 346 7.30 -144.87 144.52
N HIS A 347 7.97 -143.77 144.17
CA HIS A 347 9.30 -143.45 144.67
C HIS A 347 9.28 -143.15 146.17
N ALA A 348 8.28 -142.41 146.66
CA ALA A 348 8.12 -142.14 148.09
C ALA A 348 7.88 -143.42 148.91
N ASP A 349 7.06 -144.36 148.41
CA ASP A 349 6.85 -145.67 149.06
C ASP A 349 8.14 -146.50 149.13
N LEU A 350 8.93 -146.50 148.05
CA LEU A 350 10.20 -147.24 148.01
C LEU A 350 11.27 -146.63 148.92
N VAL A 351 11.34 -145.31 149.04
CA VAL A 351 12.27 -144.62 149.95
C VAL A 351 11.93 -144.92 151.40
N ALA A 352 10.65 -144.87 151.78
CA ALA A 352 10.20 -145.17 153.13
C ALA A 352 10.64 -146.59 153.58
N ARG A 353 10.47 -147.59 152.71
CA ARG A 353 10.88 -148.98 153.00
C ARG A 353 12.40 -149.15 153.13
N LEU A 354 13.16 -148.33 152.41
CA LEU A 354 14.63 -148.41 152.39
C LEU A 354 15.24 -147.76 153.64
N ASP A 355 14.60 -146.72 154.15
CA ASP A 355 14.98 -146.11 155.42
C ASP A 355 14.62 -147.00 156.62
N GLU A 356 13.50 -147.72 156.55
CA GLU A 356 13.12 -148.72 157.57
C GLU A 356 14.14 -149.87 157.65
N THR A 357 14.55 -150.41 156.50
CA THR A 357 15.58 -151.48 156.45
C THR A 357 16.98 -150.98 156.84
N ARG A 358 17.30 -149.70 156.64
CA ARG A 358 18.55 -149.10 157.14
C ARG A 358 18.53 -148.93 158.66
N ALA A 359 17.40 -148.50 159.22
CA ALA A 359 17.23 -148.37 160.67
C ALA A 359 17.39 -149.72 161.37
N GLU A 360 16.85 -150.81 160.81
CA GLU A 360 17.02 -152.15 161.35
C GLU A 360 18.48 -152.63 161.31
N ARG A 361 19.19 -152.34 160.22
CA ARG A 361 20.62 -152.67 160.08
C ARG A 361 21.48 -151.89 161.06
N ASP A 362 21.22 -150.61 161.26
CA ASP A 362 22.00 -149.78 162.17
C ASP A 362 21.74 -150.18 163.63
N ALA A 363 20.52 -150.61 163.96
CA ALA A 363 20.21 -151.24 165.24
C ALA A 363 20.90 -152.60 165.43
N ALA A 364 21.14 -153.37 164.37
CA ALA A 364 21.97 -154.58 164.43
C ALA A 364 23.45 -154.25 164.64
N ARG A 365 23.93 -153.15 164.05
CA ARG A 365 25.33 -152.73 164.13
C ARG A 365 25.70 -152.16 165.49
N GLN A 366 24.84 -151.33 166.09
CA GLN A 366 25.05 -150.85 167.44
C GLN A 366 25.09 -151.98 168.47
N ARG A 367 24.28 -153.03 168.29
CA ARG A 367 24.34 -154.22 169.16
C ARG A 367 25.66 -154.97 169.04
N ALA A 368 26.26 -155.01 167.84
CA ALA A 368 27.57 -155.60 167.64
C ALA A 368 28.70 -154.77 168.28
N GLU A 369 28.62 -153.45 168.20
CA GLU A 369 29.61 -152.54 168.82
C GLU A 369 29.52 -152.54 170.36
N GLN A 370 28.31 -152.68 170.91
CA GLN A 370 28.12 -152.75 172.36
C GLN A 370 28.75 -154.02 172.96
N LEU A 371 28.67 -155.16 172.27
CA LEU A 371 29.30 -156.40 172.73
C LEU A 371 30.82 -156.38 172.54
N ALA A 372 31.33 -155.73 171.49
CA ALA A 372 32.77 -155.55 171.30
C ALA A 372 33.40 -154.67 172.40
N THR A 373 32.66 -153.67 172.88
CA THR A 373 33.12 -152.79 173.97
C THR A 373 33.23 -153.55 175.30
N GLN A 374 32.30 -154.47 175.58
CA GLN A 374 32.37 -155.29 176.80
C GLN A 374 33.55 -156.28 176.80
N VAL A 375 34.02 -156.70 175.63
CA VAL A 375 35.23 -157.54 175.51
C VAL A 375 36.52 -156.74 175.73
N SER A 376 36.54 -155.44 175.38
CA SER A 376 37.70 -154.57 175.60
C SER A 376 37.92 -154.19 177.07
N ASP A 377 36.86 -154.01 177.85
CA ASP A 377 37.00 -153.58 179.25
C ASP A 377 37.52 -154.68 180.18
N LEU A 378 37.29 -155.96 179.87
CA LEU A 378 37.87 -157.05 180.67
C LEU A 378 39.34 -157.33 180.32
N ALA A 379 39.75 -157.11 179.07
CA ALA A 379 41.16 -157.21 178.67
C ALA A 379 42.04 -156.14 179.36
N THR A 380 41.46 -154.98 179.68
CA THR A 380 42.18 -153.86 180.30
C THR A 380 42.46 -154.08 181.80
N THR A 381 41.75 -155.00 182.47
CA THR A 381 41.97 -155.27 183.90
C THR A 381 42.98 -156.37 184.19
N LEU A 382 43.30 -157.25 183.23
CA LEU A 382 44.36 -158.26 183.36
C LEU A 382 45.80 -157.70 183.31
N ALA A 383 46.01 -156.45 182.89
CA ALA A 383 47.37 -155.91 182.66
C ALA A 383 47.99 -155.16 183.86
N ARG A 384 47.37 -155.10 185.05
CA ARG A 384 47.86 -154.25 186.17
C ARG A 384 48.35 -154.96 187.45
N LEU A 385 48.72 -156.25 187.40
CA LEU A 385 49.22 -157.01 188.57
C LEU A 385 50.75 -156.96 188.85
N ALA A 386 51.57 -156.11 188.22
CA ALA A 386 53.03 -156.01 188.53
C ALA A 386 53.56 -154.56 188.57
N VAL A 387 54.20 -154.21 189.69
CA VAL A 387 54.65 -152.89 190.22
C VAL A 387 56.20 -152.79 189.98
N PRO A 388 56.96 -151.66 190.18
CA PRO A 388 56.59 -150.60 191.09
C PRO A 388 57.07 -149.13 190.94
N ALA A 389 56.35 -148.29 191.72
CA ALA A 389 56.59 -146.92 192.19
C ALA A 389 56.32 -145.77 191.20
N ALA A 390 55.67 -144.67 191.54
CA ALA A 390 54.92 -144.26 192.73
C ALA A 390 54.21 -142.92 192.41
N SER A 391 53.19 -142.63 193.21
CA SER A 391 52.73 -141.31 193.64
C SER A 391 52.04 -140.35 192.67
N ASN A 392 50.81 -140.02 193.09
CA ASN A 392 50.16 -138.71 193.12
C ASN A 392 50.29 -137.90 191.85
N GLY A 393 49.21 -137.81 191.10
CA GLY A 393 48.18 -136.85 191.49
C GLY A 393 48.29 -135.69 190.50
N ALA A 394 47.35 -134.79 190.38
CA ALA A 394 46.09 -134.55 191.03
C ALA A 394 45.51 -133.38 190.22
N ALA A 395 44.23 -133.11 190.45
CA ALA A 395 43.61 -131.80 190.24
C ALA A 395 43.65 -131.27 188.78
N GLY A 396 42.54 -131.31 188.05
CA GLY A 396 41.28 -130.71 188.47
C GLY A 396 41.17 -129.31 187.86
N ARG A 397 39.94 -129.01 187.39
CA ARG A 397 39.49 -127.87 186.54
C ARG A 397 39.35 -128.29 185.06
N SER A 398 38.33 -127.92 184.30
CA SER A 398 37.22 -126.95 184.42
C SER A 398 36.23 -127.30 183.28
N GLU A 399 34.92 -127.38 183.50
CA GLU A 399 33.96 -126.26 183.35
C GLU A 399 33.94 -125.57 181.98
N GLY A 400 32.75 -125.52 181.39
CA GLY A 400 32.28 -124.51 180.43
C GLY A 400 32.44 -124.91 178.96
N ARG A 401 31.41 -124.91 178.11
CA ARG A 401 30.04 -124.41 178.23
C ARG A 401 29.20 -125.02 177.10
#